data_AF-A0A5Z8LL41-F1
#
_entry.id   AF-A0A5Z8LL41-F1
#
_cell.length_a   1.000
_cell.length_b   1.000
_cell.length_c   1.000
_cell.angle_alpha   90.00
_cell.angle_beta   90.00
_cell.angle_gamma   90.00
#
_symmetry.space_group_name_H-M   'P 1'
#
loop_
_entity.id
_entity.type
_entity.pdbx_description
1 polymer ?
#
loop_
_entity_poly.entity_id
_entity_poly.type
_entity_poly.pdbx_seq_one_letter_code
_entity_poly.pdbx_strand_id
1 'polypeptide(L)'
;MSKSEKRNRTELLLGIRCLPEEKEAIQEKARLAGLSVGEFLRRCALDRKIAVRTDVKLMKELLRLGGLQKHLYNEMKTQMTPELSRQFSDVLVELRKAVVALDIGINPSERAEK
;
A
#
# COMPACT_ATOMS: atom_id res chain seq x y z
N MET A 1 24.81 -20.61 -4.28
CA MET A 1 23.78 -19.71 -4.84
C MET A 1 24.45 -18.38 -5.13
N SER A 2 24.80 -18.13 -6.39
CA SER A 2 25.43 -16.86 -6.80
C SER A 2 24.49 -15.71 -6.48
N LYS A 3 24.92 -14.81 -5.59
CA LYS A 3 24.17 -13.57 -5.30
C LYS A 3 24.20 -12.76 -6.60
N SER A 4 23.05 -12.65 -7.26
CA SER A 4 22.82 -11.86 -8.48
C SER A 4 23.52 -10.51 -8.37
N GLU A 5 24.72 -10.39 -8.96
CA GLU A 5 25.40 -9.12 -9.06
C GLU A 5 24.59 -8.22 -10.00
N LYS A 6 24.20 -7.05 -9.48
CA LYS A 6 23.74 -5.86 -10.22
C LYS A 6 22.37 -5.95 -10.92
N ARG A 7 21.29 -6.02 -10.14
CA ARG A 7 19.99 -5.39 -10.53
C ARG A 7 19.94 -3.91 -10.15
N ASN A 8 21.03 -3.17 -10.39
CA ASN A 8 21.07 -1.74 -10.12
C ASN A 8 20.59 -0.98 -11.35
N ARG A 9 19.60 -0.10 -11.17
CA ARG A 9 19.05 0.80 -12.20
C ARG A 9 20.08 1.89 -12.53
N THR A 10 21.08 1.54 -13.34
CA THR A 10 22.27 2.37 -13.64
C THR A 10 22.13 3.15 -14.94
N GLU A 11 21.32 2.66 -15.88
CA GLU A 11 21.07 3.32 -17.17
C GLU A 11 20.06 4.46 -17.07
N LEU A 12 20.38 5.58 -17.72
CA LEU A 12 19.49 6.74 -17.88
C LEU A 12 18.55 6.51 -19.05
N LEU A 13 17.24 6.48 -18.77
CA LEU A 13 16.23 6.21 -19.80
C LEU A 13 15.79 7.46 -20.58
N LEU A 14 15.61 8.62 -19.92
CA LEU A 14 14.86 9.72 -20.54
C LEU A 14 15.54 11.10 -20.38
N GLY A 15 15.88 11.69 -21.52
CA GLY A 15 16.14 13.12 -21.74
C GLY A 15 15.06 13.74 -22.64
N ILE A 16 13.77 13.51 -22.31
CA ILE A 16 12.64 13.93 -23.14
C ILE A 16 12.36 15.42 -22.97
N ARG A 17 12.23 16.14 -24.09
CA ARG A 17 11.65 17.49 -24.13
C ARG A 17 10.13 17.38 -24.16
N CYS A 18 9.46 18.18 -23.35
CA CYS A 18 8.01 18.29 -23.30
C CYS A 18 7.63 19.76 -23.12
N LEU A 19 6.38 20.07 -23.47
CA LEU A 19 5.79 21.38 -23.21
C LEU A 19 5.61 21.58 -21.69
N PRO A 20 5.53 22.85 -21.21
CA PRO A 20 5.30 23.13 -19.79
C PRO A 20 4.03 22.47 -19.24
N GLU A 21 2.94 22.47 -20.02
CA GLU A 21 1.65 21.92 -19.60
C GLU A 21 1.71 20.38 -19.50
N GLU A 22 2.43 19.72 -20.41
CA GLU A 22 2.65 18.27 -20.38
C GLU A 22 3.45 17.87 -19.14
N LYS A 23 4.50 18.65 -18.83
CA LYS A 23 5.34 18.42 -17.64
C LYS A 23 4.51 18.49 -16.37
N GLU A 24 3.69 19.52 -16.21
CA GLU A 24 2.83 19.70 -15.05
C GLU A 24 1.81 18.56 -14.92
N ALA A 25 1.13 18.20 -16.03
CA ALA A 25 0.17 17.10 -16.04
C ALA A 25 0.80 15.75 -15.66
N ILE A 26 2.01 15.46 -16.14
CA ILE A 26 2.75 14.23 -15.80
C ILE A 26 3.17 14.25 -14.33
N GLN A 27 3.66 15.38 -13.83
CA GLN A 27 4.05 15.55 -12.42
C GLN A 27 2.87 15.33 -11.48
N GLU A 28 1.71 15.88 -11.82
CA GLU A 28 0.51 15.73 -11.00
C GLU A 28 0.02 14.28 -10.99
N LYS A 29 -0.02 13.61 -12.14
CA LYS A 29 -0.38 12.18 -12.23
C LYS A 29 0.58 11.31 -11.41
N ALA A 30 1.89 11.59 -11.47
CA ALA A 30 2.89 10.88 -10.67
C ALA A 30 2.70 11.14 -9.17
N ARG A 31 2.37 12.38 -8.77
CA ARG A 31 2.09 12.76 -7.38
C ARG A 31 0.86 12.02 -6.84
N LEU A 32 -0.23 11.99 -7.60
CA LEU A 32 -1.45 11.25 -7.24
C LEU A 32 -1.21 9.74 -7.14
N ALA A 33 -0.34 9.20 -8.00
CA ALA A 33 0.12 7.81 -7.91
C ALA A 33 1.11 7.57 -6.76
N GLY A 34 1.63 8.61 -6.11
CA GLY A 34 2.65 8.49 -5.07
C GLY A 34 3.99 7.95 -5.56
N LEU A 35 4.32 8.18 -6.82
CA LEU A 35 5.54 7.72 -7.49
C LEU A 35 6.39 8.93 -7.91
N SER A 36 7.70 8.72 -8.11
CA SER A 36 8.49 9.70 -8.85
C SER A 36 8.07 9.71 -10.32
N VAL A 37 8.26 10.84 -11.01
CA VAL A 37 7.90 10.98 -12.43
C VAL A 37 8.55 9.87 -13.29
N GLY A 38 9.83 9.58 -13.06
CA GLY A 38 10.54 8.54 -13.80
C GLY A 38 10.00 7.13 -13.52
N GLU A 39 9.59 6.83 -12.29
CA GLU A 39 8.97 5.53 -11.96
C GLU A 39 7.54 5.45 -12.54
N PHE A 40 6.77 6.53 -12.49
CA PHE A 40 5.44 6.62 -13.09
C PHE A 40 5.50 6.33 -14.60
N LEU A 41 6.35 7.05 -15.33
CA LEU A 41 6.51 6.85 -16.77
C LEU A 41 7.03 5.45 -17.12
N ARG A 42 7.98 4.92 -16.33
CA ARG A 42 8.47 3.55 -16.50
C ARG A 42 7.38 2.52 -16.29
N ARG A 43 6.46 2.73 -15.35
CA ARG A 43 5.31 1.83 -15.15
C ARG A 43 4.31 1.93 -16.29
N CYS A 44 4.01 3.14 -16.76
CA CYS A 44 3.17 3.35 -17.95
C CYS A 44 3.74 2.62 -19.17
N ALA A 45 5.05 2.75 -19.43
CA ALA A 45 5.71 2.17 -20.60
C ALA A 45 5.85 0.63 -20.54
N LEU A 46 5.73 0.03 -19.35
CA LEU A 46 5.88 -1.41 -19.13
C LEU A 46 4.55 -2.08 -18.75
N ASP A 47 3.42 -1.38 -18.93
CA ASP A 47 2.07 -1.82 -18.55
C ASP A 47 1.99 -2.37 -17.11
N ARG A 48 2.76 -1.76 -16.21
CA ARG A 48 2.77 -2.14 -14.79
C ARG A 48 1.67 -1.40 -14.05
N LYS A 49 0.99 -2.10 -13.13
CA LYS A 49 -0.06 -1.50 -12.29
C LYS A 49 0.44 -0.23 -11.58
N ILE A 50 -0.27 0.87 -11.82
CA ILE A 50 -0.08 2.14 -11.13
C ILE A 50 -1.11 2.18 -10.02
N ALA A 51 -0.65 1.86 -8.83
CA ALA A 51 -1.45 1.82 -7.64
C ALA A 51 -1.61 3.26 -7.14
N VAL A 52 -2.84 3.79 -7.12
CA VAL A 52 -3.12 5.09 -6.52
C VAL A 52 -2.83 4.96 -5.04
N ARG A 53 -2.07 5.90 -4.45
CA ARG A 53 -1.91 5.93 -3.00
C ARG A 53 -3.27 6.24 -2.39
N THR A 54 -4.00 5.19 -2.04
CA THR A 54 -5.00 5.29 -0.98
C THR A 54 -4.29 5.89 0.22
N ASP A 55 -4.91 6.90 0.86
CA ASP A 55 -4.23 7.77 1.82
C ASP A 55 -3.43 6.92 2.82
N VAL A 56 -2.10 6.99 2.72
CA VAL A 56 -1.18 6.21 3.57
C VAL A 56 -1.44 6.54 5.04
N LYS A 57 -1.95 7.75 5.32
CA LYS A 57 -2.40 8.14 6.64
C LYS A 57 -3.62 7.32 7.08
N LEU A 58 -4.63 7.18 6.23
CA LEU A 58 -5.81 6.35 6.50
C LEU A 58 -5.43 4.88 6.72
N MET A 59 -4.53 4.33 5.90
CA MET A 59 -4.03 2.96 6.09
C MET A 59 -3.34 2.80 7.46
N LYS A 60 -2.49 3.76 7.85
CA LYS A 60 -1.83 3.75 9.16
C LYS A 60 -2.83 3.82 10.31
N GLU A 61 -3.86 4.65 10.20
CA GLU A 61 -4.91 4.74 11.24
C GLU A 61 -5.72 3.45 11.35
N LEU A 62 -6.08 2.80 10.23
CA LEU A 62 -6.76 1.48 10.28
C LEU A 62 -5.90 0.40 10.94
N LEU A 63 -4.60 0.35 10.61
CA LEU A 63 -3.67 -0.58 11.24
C LEU A 63 -3.49 -0.31 12.73
N ARG A 64 -3.44 0.97 13.12
CA ARG A 64 -3.42 1.39 14.54
C ARG A 64 -4.69 0.95 15.26
N LEU A 65 -5.87 1.15 14.67
CA LEU A 65 -7.14 0.70 15.25
C LEU A 65 -7.16 -0.83 15.43
N GLY A 66 -6.66 -1.60 14.46
CA GLY A 66 -6.53 -3.06 14.59
C GLY A 66 -5.58 -3.47 15.73
N GLY A 67 -4.47 -2.75 15.89
CA GLY A 67 -3.54 -2.94 17.00
C GLY A 67 -4.17 -2.65 18.37
N LEU A 68 -4.91 -1.55 18.48
CA LEU A 68 -5.64 -1.18 19.70
C LEU A 68 -6.74 -2.19 20.02
N GLN A 69 -7.51 -2.64 19.02
CA GLN A 69 -8.55 -3.67 19.21
C GLN A 69 -7.96 -4.99 19.72
N LYS A 70 -6.80 -5.41 19.17
CA LYS A 70 -6.06 -6.59 19.65
C LYS A 70 -5.58 -6.41 21.09
N HIS A 71 -5.10 -5.23 21.44
CA HIS A 71 -4.66 -4.92 22.80
C HIS A 71 -5.83 -5.02 23.78
N LEU A 72 -6.95 -4.36 23.46
CA LEU A 72 -8.17 -4.35 24.28
C LEU A 72 -8.74 -5.77 24.45
N TYR A 73 -8.72 -6.60 23.41
CA TYR A 73 -9.08 -8.02 23.52
C TYR A 73 -8.23 -8.78 24.54
N ASN A 74 -6.92 -8.53 24.57
CA ASN A 74 -6.01 -9.19 25.51
C ASN A 74 -6.21 -8.71 26.95
N GLU A 75 -6.53 -7.43 27.16
CA GLU A 75 -6.84 -6.89 28.48
C GLU A 75 -8.15 -7.47 29.04
N MET A 76 -9.16 -7.66 28.18
CA MET A 76 -10.47 -8.17 28.55
C MET A 76 -10.53 -9.69 28.74
N LYS A 77 -9.42 -10.43 28.56
CA LYS A 77 -9.40 -11.91 28.57
C LYS A 77 -10.02 -12.52 29.83
N THR A 78 -9.81 -11.90 30.98
CA THR A 78 -10.29 -12.39 32.29
C THR A 78 -11.79 -12.15 32.50
N GLN A 79 -12.39 -11.21 31.76
CA GLN A 79 -13.82 -10.86 31.82
C GLN A 79 -14.56 -11.24 30.52
N MET A 80 -13.94 -12.08 29.69
CA MET A 80 -14.41 -12.36 28.34
C MET A 80 -15.63 -13.29 28.37
N THR A 81 -16.75 -12.83 27.81
CA THR A 81 -17.89 -13.70 27.49
C THR A 81 -17.84 -14.15 26.03
N PRO A 82 -18.52 -15.25 25.65
CA PRO A 82 -18.60 -15.71 24.26
C PRO A 82 -19.17 -14.63 23.32
N GLU A 83 -20.18 -13.89 23.77
CA GLU A 83 -20.82 -12.82 23.00
C GLU A 83 -19.85 -11.66 22.76
N LEU A 84 -19.13 -11.26 23.81
CA LEU A 84 -18.15 -10.19 23.73
C LEU A 84 -16.99 -10.59 22.83
N SER A 85 -16.47 -11.81 22.96
CA SER A 85 -15.41 -12.36 22.10
C SER A 85 -15.80 -12.30 20.62
N ARG A 86 -17.06 -12.62 20.30
CA ARG A 86 -17.61 -12.51 18.94
C ARG A 86 -17.62 -11.06 18.44
N GLN A 87 -18.07 -10.11 19.26
CA GLN A 87 -18.04 -8.69 18.92
C GLN A 87 -16.61 -8.20 18.62
N PHE A 88 -15.62 -8.63 19.41
CA PHE A 88 -14.21 -8.31 19.15
C PHE A 88 -13.73 -8.84 17.80
N SER A 89 -14.08 -10.09 17.49
CA SER A 89 -13.76 -10.73 16.21
C SER A 89 -14.43 -10.01 15.04
N ASP A 90 -15.70 -9.64 15.17
CA ASP A 90 -16.46 -8.96 14.12
C ASP A 90 -15.82 -7.61 13.76
N VAL A 91 -15.39 -6.82 14.76
CA VAL A 91 -14.66 -5.56 14.55
C VAL A 91 -13.36 -5.80 13.78
N LEU A 92 -12.58 -6.84 14.14
CA LEU A 92 -11.34 -7.17 13.42
C LEU A 92 -11.61 -7.60 11.97
N VAL A 93 -12.71 -8.31 11.72
CA VAL A 93 -13.14 -8.68 10.36
C VAL A 93 -13.47 -7.44 9.55
N GLU A 94 -14.21 -6.48 10.10
CA GLU A 94 -14.55 -5.23 9.41
C GLU A 94 -13.31 -4.35 9.17
N LEU A 95 -12.40 -4.24 10.14
CA LEU A 95 -11.13 -3.54 9.95
C LEU A 95 -10.28 -4.19 8.83
N ARG A 96 -10.24 -5.53 8.78
CA ARG A 96 -9.57 -6.25 7.70
C ARG A 96 -10.23 -5.97 6.34
N LYS A 97 -11.56 -5.99 6.27
CA LYS A 97 -12.30 -5.68 5.02
C LYS A 97 -11.97 -4.26 4.54
N ALA A 98 -11.96 -3.29 5.45
CA ALA A 98 -11.57 -1.91 5.15
C ALA A 98 -10.12 -1.82 4.64
N VAL A 99 -9.18 -2.48 5.30
CA VAL A 99 -7.78 -2.54 4.84
C VAL A 99 -7.69 -3.14 3.45
N VAL A 100 -8.31 -4.30 3.19
CA VAL A 100 -8.29 -4.93 1.86
C VAL A 100 -8.91 -4.01 0.80
N ALA A 101 -10.03 -3.34 1.11
CA ALA A 101 -10.67 -2.41 0.19
C ALA A 101 -9.73 -1.23 -0.18
N LEU A 102 -8.94 -0.73 0.77
CA LEU A 102 -7.92 0.30 0.51
C LEU A 102 -6.66 -0.26 -0.17
N ASP A 103 -6.31 -1.51 0.13
CA ASP A 103 -5.15 -2.27 -0.39
C ASP A 103 -5.36 -2.79 -1.82
N ILE A 104 -6.57 -2.76 -2.37
CA ILE A 104 -6.75 -2.94 -3.83
C ILE A 104 -5.94 -1.86 -4.63
N GLY A 105 -5.48 -0.80 -3.95
CA GLY A 105 -4.47 0.17 -4.39
C GLY A 105 -3.00 -0.08 -3.98
N ILE A 106 -2.62 -1.22 -3.38
CA ILE A 106 -1.23 -1.63 -3.04
C ILE A 106 -1.15 -3.17 -3.21
N ASN A 107 -0.40 -3.68 -4.20
CA ASN A 107 -0.37 -5.13 -4.47
C ASN A 107 0.72 -5.88 -3.67
N PRO A 108 0.59 -7.21 -3.50
CA PRO A 108 0.79 -7.96 -2.28
C PRO A 108 1.97 -8.93 -2.51
N SER A 109 3.08 -8.39 -3.02
CA SER A 109 4.24 -9.19 -3.45
C SER A 109 5.05 -9.78 -2.27
N GLU A 110 4.52 -9.77 -1.05
CA GLU A 110 5.14 -10.38 0.13
C GLU A 110 4.37 -11.62 0.66
N ARG A 111 3.28 -12.06 0.00
CA ARG A 111 2.51 -13.24 0.46
C ARG A 111 2.74 -14.53 -0.31
N ALA A 112 3.73 -14.60 -1.20
CA ALA A 112 4.03 -15.83 -1.94
C ALA A 112 5.53 -16.13 -2.00
N GLU A 113 6.18 -16.24 -0.83
CA GLU A 113 7.34 -17.12 -0.67
C GLU A 113 7.25 -17.82 0.70
N LYS A 114 6.42 -18.87 0.76
CA LYS A 114 6.72 -20.21 1.29
C LYS A 114 5.48 -21.09 1.24
#